data_AF-A0A7X7ULS5-F1
#
_entry.id   AF-A0A7X7ULS5-F1
#
_cell.length_a   1.000
_cell.length_b   1.000
_cell.length_c   1.000
_cell.angle_alpha   90.00
_cell.angle_beta   90.00
_cell.angle_gamma   90.00
#
_symmetry.space_group_name_H-M   'P 1'
#
loop_
_entity.id
_entity.type
_entity.pdbx_description
1 polymer ?
#
loop_
_entity_poly.entity_id
_entity_poly.type
_entity_poly.pdbx_seq_one_letter_code
_entity_poly.pdbx_strand_id
1 'polypeptide(L)'
;MHKLLKIGVLIVFLLEGCGIQTAPQEYLASIEEMQGELAESIHEITRYSEDLDSNMLGQAYRHTCDFAEKSMYKIQEMGPYRGDSILFKATLNLVEAYQGVLQNEVAAMTNLVSKPGELSESDEARLLRYRRIVFVKLAEAERDFLKAANDFRRKYIGFADTEEAPETWFEEEADTTGM
;
A
#
# COMPACT_ATOMS: atom_id res chain seq x y z
N MET A 1 -15.94 -33.46 -53.43
CA MET A 1 -14.85 -33.03 -52.53
C MET A 1 -15.28 -31.75 -51.83
N HIS A 2 -15.60 -31.87 -50.55
CA HIS A 2 -16.05 -30.78 -49.67
C HIS A 2 -14.88 -29.87 -49.29
N LYS A 3 -15.06 -28.54 -49.37
CA LYS A 3 -14.39 -27.58 -48.48
C LYS A 3 -15.36 -26.46 -48.12
N LEU A 4 -16.10 -26.70 -47.04
CA LEU A 4 -16.85 -25.69 -46.30
C LEU A 4 -15.85 -24.76 -45.61
N LEU A 5 -15.89 -23.48 -45.96
CA LEU A 5 -15.18 -22.40 -45.29
C LEU A 5 -15.79 -22.24 -43.89
N LYS A 6 -15.07 -22.65 -42.85
CA LYS A 6 -15.46 -22.42 -41.45
C LYS A 6 -15.24 -20.95 -41.12
N ILE A 7 -16.31 -20.16 -41.18
CA ILE A 7 -16.34 -18.81 -40.59
C ILE A 7 -16.37 -19.01 -39.08
N GLY A 8 -15.22 -18.81 -38.44
CA GLY A 8 -15.11 -18.76 -36.99
C GLY A 8 -15.85 -17.53 -36.48
N VAL A 9 -16.93 -17.78 -35.74
CA VAL A 9 -17.66 -16.74 -35.01
C VAL A 9 -16.73 -16.19 -33.93
N LEU A 10 -16.26 -14.96 -34.12
CA LEU A 10 -15.60 -14.19 -33.06
C LEU A 10 -16.70 -13.69 -32.13
N ILE A 11 -16.97 -14.44 -31.05
CA ILE A 11 -17.84 -13.96 -29.97
C ILE A 11 -17.03 -12.95 -29.17
N VAL A 12 -17.22 -11.66 -29.45
CA VAL A 12 -16.80 -10.58 -28.55
C VAL A 12 -17.74 -10.65 -27.35
N PHE A 13 -17.25 -11.20 -26.24
CA PHE A 13 -17.90 -11.07 -24.94
C PHE A 13 -17.80 -9.60 -24.50
N LEU A 14 -18.80 -8.79 -24.89
CA LEU A 14 -19.14 -7.58 -24.15
C LEU A 14 -19.76 -8.04 -22.82
N LEU A 15 -18.90 -8.28 -21.84
CA LEU A 15 -19.31 -8.32 -20.43
C LEU A 15 -19.65 -6.89 -20.03
N GLU A 16 -20.84 -6.43 -20.40
CA GLU A 16 -21.54 -5.42 -19.61
C GLU A 16 -21.86 -6.09 -18.27
N GLY A 17 -20.87 -6.06 -17.38
CA GLY A 17 -21.03 -6.43 -15.99
C GLY A 17 -22.08 -5.49 -15.40
N CYS A 18 -23.32 -5.97 -15.35
CA CYS A 18 -24.35 -5.46 -14.47
C CYS A 18 -23.96 -5.86 -13.03
N GLY A 19 -22.83 -5.33 -12.57
CA GLY A 19 -22.36 -5.45 -11.21
C GLY A 19 -23.08 -4.40 -10.38
N ILE A 20 -23.52 -4.78 -9.18
CA ILE A 20 -23.96 -3.84 -8.15
C ILE A 20 -22.88 -2.75 -8.08
N GLN A 21 -23.20 -1.55 -8.57
CA GLN A 21 -22.25 -0.46 -8.56
C GLN A 21 -22.13 0.00 -7.12
N THR A 22 -21.06 -0.41 -6.46
CA THR A 22 -20.65 0.08 -5.15
C THR A 22 -20.69 1.60 -5.14
N ALA A 23 -21.22 2.19 -4.07
CA ALA A 23 -21.26 3.64 -3.95
C ALA A 23 -19.81 4.17 -3.99
N PRO A 24 -19.54 5.34 -4.60
CA PRO A 24 -18.16 5.85 -4.67
C PRO A 24 -17.56 6.06 -3.27
N GLN A 25 -18.39 6.39 -2.28
CA GLN A 25 -17.98 6.48 -0.87
C GLN A 25 -17.53 5.13 -0.31
N GLU A 26 -18.28 4.07 -0.56
CA GLU A 26 -17.95 2.71 -0.09
C GLU A 26 -16.68 2.17 -0.76
N TYR A 27 -16.49 2.46 -2.06
CA TYR A 27 -15.30 2.07 -2.79
C TYR A 27 -14.05 2.75 -2.21
N LEU A 28 -14.11 4.07 -2.00
CA LEU A 28 -13.00 4.83 -1.43
C LEU A 28 -12.73 4.44 0.02
N ALA A 29 -13.78 4.33 0.85
CA ALA A 29 -13.63 3.96 2.27
C ALA A 29 -12.96 2.58 2.43
N SER A 30 -13.31 1.61 1.57
CA SER A 30 -12.68 0.29 1.59
C SER A 30 -11.17 0.35 1.32
N ILE A 31 -10.74 1.27 0.45
CA ILE A 31 -9.33 1.48 0.12
C ILE A 31 -8.60 2.19 1.28
N GLU A 32 -9.21 3.24 1.83
CA GLU A 32 -8.66 4.03 2.92
C GLU A 32 -8.50 3.21 4.21
N GLU A 33 -9.46 2.32 4.51
CA GLU A 33 -9.35 1.38 5.64
C GLU A 33 -8.11 0.50 5.51
N MET A 34 -7.88 -0.09 4.32
CA MET A 34 -6.68 -0.91 4.08
C MET A 34 -5.38 -0.10 4.15
N GLN A 35 -5.37 1.12 3.64
CA GLN A 35 -4.21 2.01 3.72
C GLN A 35 -3.93 2.38 5.18
N GLY A 36 -4.95 2.69 5.98
CA GLY A 36 -4.82 3.00 7.39
C GLY A 36 -4.25 1.84 8.19
N GLU A 37 -4.78 0.62 8.03
CA GLU A 37 -4.27 -0.58 8.71
C GLU A 37 -2.81 -0.90 8.34
N LEU A 38 -2.43 -0.70 7.06
CA LEU A 38 -1.03 -0.86 6.63
C LEU A 38 -0.11 0.20 7.25
N ALA A 39 -0.56 1.46 7.32
CA ALA A 39 0.21 2.54 7.92
C ALA A 39 0.42 2.33 9.42
N GLU A 40 -0.64 2.01 10.15
CA GLU A 40 -0.58 1.68 11.58
C GLU A 40 0.38 0.52 11.84
N SER A 41 0.30 -0.53 11.04
CA SER A 41 1.21 -1.69 11.14
C SER A 41 2.69 -1.32 10.98
N ILE A 42 3.03 -0.41 10.05
CA ILE A 42 4.41 0.06 9.86
C ILE A 42 4.89 0.87 11.06
N HIS A 43 4.03 1.69 11.65
CA HIS A 43 4.33 2.43 12.87
C HIS A 43 4.54 1.50 14.06
N GLU A 44 3.76 0.43 14.20
CA GLU A 44 3.98 -0.61 15.22
C GLU A 44 5.30 -1.35 15.03
N ILE A 45 5.60 -1.80 13.80
CA ILE A 45 6.89 -2.40 13.44
C ILE A 45 8.04 -1.49 13.84
N THR A 46 7.90 -0.19 13.55
CA THR A 46 8.91 0.80 13.87
C THR A 46 9.12 0.91 15.38
N ARG A 47 8.04 1.01 16.15
CA ARG A 47 8.09 1.06 17.63
C ARG A 47 8.76 -0.19 18.21
N TYR A 48 8.36 -1.38 17.77
CA TYR A 48 8.97 -2.62 18.26
C TYR A 48 10.45 -2.76 17.85
N SER A 49 10.82 -2.18 16.71
CA SER A 49 12.23 -2.10 16.32
C SER A 49 13.04 -1.17 17.22
N GLU A 50 12.46 -0.05 17.69
CA GLU A 50 13.10 0.86 18.66
C GLU A 50 13.27 0.23 20.03
N ASP A 51 12.23 -0.45 20.49
CA ASP A 51 12.21 -1.14 21.78
C ASP A 51 13.08 -2.41 21.79
N LEU A 52 13.64 -2.79 20.63
CA LEU A 52 14.37 -4.03 20.41
C LEU A 52 13.58 -5.29 20.81
N ASP A 53 12.24 -5.23 20.73
CA ASP A 53 11.36 -6.35 21.04
C ASP A 53 11.26 -7.29 19.84
N SER A 54 12.20 -8.23 19.74
CA SER A 54 12.27 -9.19 18.63
C SER A 54 11.00 -10.03 18.47
N ASN A 55 10.28 -10.29 19.57
CA ASN A 55 9.10 -11.14 19.56
C ASN A 55 7.89 -10.40 18.98
N MET A 56 7.65 -9.18 19.45
CA MET A 56 6.56 -8.34 18.94
C MET A 56 6.86 -7.87 17.52
N LEU A 57 8.10 -7.48 17.22
CA LEU A 57 8.53 -7.13 15.88
C LEU A 57 8.31 -8.27 14.89
N GLY A 58 8.70 -9.50 15.25
CA GLY A 58 8.51 -10.67 14.40
C GLY A 58 7.04 -11.03 14.17
N GLN A 59 6.17 -10.79 15.15
CA GLN A 59 4.72 -10.98 15.01
C GLN A 59 4.09 -9.93 14.10
N ALA A 60 4.36 -8.66 14.37
CA ALA A 60 3.89 -7.54 13.56
C ALA A 60 4.34 -7.72 12.10
N TYR A 61 5.63 -7.98 11.87
CA TYR A 61 6.17 -8.21 10.52
C TYR A 61 5.42 -9.31 9.73
N ARG A 62 5.18 -10.48 10.34
CA ARG A 62 4.45 -11.57 9.65
C ARG A 62 3.00 -11.21 9.39
N HIS A 63 2.34 -10.57 10.36
CA HIS A 63 0.96 -10.12 10.21
C HIS A 63 0.83 -9.11 9.07
N THR A 64 1.71 -8.10 9.03
CA THR A 64 1.68 -7.06 8.00
C THR A 64 2.02 -7.61 6.62
N CYS A 65 2.92 -8.60 6.50
CA CYS A 65 3.18 -9.27 5.22
C CYS A 65 1.91 -9.96 4.67
N ASP A 66 1.22 -10.74 5.51
CA ASP A 66 -0.02 -11.43 5.14
C ASP A 66 -1.14 -10.43 4.81
N PHE A 67 -1.24 -9.34 5.59
CA PHE A 67 -2.23 -8.30 5.33
C PHE A 67 -1.97 -7.53 4.03
N ALA A 68 -0.70 -7.21 3.72
CA ALA A 68 -0.33 -6.54 2.47
C ALA A 68 -0.61 -7.42 1.24
N GLU A 69 -0.36 -8.73 1.33
CA GLU A 69 -0.71 -9.70 0.28
C GLU A 69 -2.22 -9.79 0.06
N LYS A 70 -3.01 -9.90 1.13
CA LYS A 70 -4.48 -9.92 1.05
C LYS A 70 -5.05 -8.61 0.51
N SER A 71 -4.48 -7.47 0.92
CA SER A 71 -4.87 -6.15 0.45
C SER A 71 -4.63 -6.02 -1.05
N MET A 72 -3.47 -6.48 -1.56
CA MET A 72 -3.17 -6.52 -2.99
C MET A 72 -4.26 -7.28 -3.76
N TYR A 73 -4.58 -8.49 -3.31
CA TYR A 73 -5.60 -9.32 -3.95
C TYR A 73 -6.99 -8.65 -3.91
N LYS A 74 -7.39 -8.10 -2.76
CA LYS A 74 -8.69 -7.40 -2.61
C LYS A 74 -8.78 -6.18 -3.54
N ILE A 75 -7.73 -5.39 -3.66
CA ILE A 75 -7.70 -4.25 -4.60
C ILE A 75 -7.84 -4.72 -6.04
N GLN A 76 -7.12 -5.78 -6.43
CA GLN A 76 -7.24 -6.36 -7.77
C GLN A 76 -8.67 -6.85 -8.08
N GLU A 77 -9.35 -7.46 -7.11
CA GLU A 77 -10.75 -7.87 -7.24
C GLU A 77 -11.72 -6.69 -7.37
N MET A 78 -11.48 -5.60 -6.62
CA MET A 78 -12.28 -4.38 -6.69
C MET A 78 -12.20 -3.74 -8.08
N GLY A 79 -11.02 -3.78 -8.70
CA GLY A 79 -10.78 -3.23 -10.04
C GLY A 79 -11.01 -1.71 -10.13
N PRO A 80 -10.98 -1.14 -11.35
CA PRO A 80 -11.19 0.28 -11.58
C PRO A 80 -12.66 0.69 -11.34
N TYR A 81 -12.88 1.79 -10.64
CA TYR A 81 -14.21 2.31 -10.37
C TYR A 81 -14.87 2.84 -11.65
N ARG A 82 -15.92 2.18 -12.13
CA ARG A 82 -16.64 2.55 -13.36
C ARG A 82 -15.69 2.76 -14.57
N GLY A 83 -14.62 1.97 -14.63
CA GLY A 83 -13.58 2.06 -15.67
C GLY A 83 -12.53 3.15 -15.47
N ASP A 84 -12.66 4.02 -14.45
CA ASP A 84 -11.59 4.94 -14.06
C ASP A 84 -10.52 4.20 -13.24
N SER A 85 -9.29 4.20 -13.77
CA SER A 85 -8.18 3.43 -13.22
C SER A 85 -7.19 4.24 -12.40
N ILE A 86 -7.39 5.55 -12.24
CA ILE A 86 -6.40 6.43 -11.60
C ILE A 86 -6.17 6.04 -10.13
N LEU A 87 -7.24 6.05 -9.32
CA LEU A 87 -7.17 5.64 -7.91
C LEU A 87 -6.76 4.17 -7.76
N PHE A 88 -7.31 3.29 -8.58
CA PHE A 88 -6.96 1.87 -8.58
C PHE A 88 -5.45 1.63 -8.76
N LYS A 89 -4.84 2.26 -9.78
CA LYS A 89 -3.39 2.13 -10.03
C LYS A 89 -2.55 2.73 -8.92
N ALA A 90 -2.92 3.92 -8.42
CA ALA A 90 -2.20 4.55 -7.32
C ALA A 90 -2.26 3.68 -6.04
N THR A 91 -3.41 3.04 -5.79
CA THR A 91 -3.57 2.12 -4.67
C THR A 91 -2.72 0.85 -4.84
N LEU A 92 -2.71 0.25 -6.02
CA LEU A 92 -1.82 -0.89 -6.31
C LEU A 92 -0.35 -0.52 -6.06
N ASN A 93 0.10 0.60 -6.59
CA ASN A 93 1.48 1.07 -6.40
C ASN A 93 1.81 1.29 -4.92
N LEU A 94 0.88 1.84 -4.13
CA LEU A 94 1.06 2.01 -2.69
C LEU A 94 1.21 0.66 -1.98
N VAL A 95 0.34 -0.32 -2.27
CA VAL A 95 0.46 -1.66 -1.67
C VAL A 95 1.74 -2.36 -2.12
N GLU A 96 2.17 -2.20 -3.37
CA GLU A 96 3.48 -2.68 -3.86
C GLU A 96 4.64 -2.04 -3.09
N ALA A 97 4.56 -0.74 -2.77
CA ALA A 97 5.55 -0.06 -1.95
C ALA A 97 5.61 -0.66 -0.53
N TYR A 98 4.46 -0.91 0.11
CA TYR A 98 4.38 -1.63 1.39
C TYR A 98 5.04 -3.01 1.32
N GLN A 99 4.70 -3.82 0.31
CA GLN A 99 5.31 -5.13 0.11
C GLN A 99 6.83 -5.03 -0.10
N GLY A 100 7.26 -4.04 -0.88
CA GLY A 100 8.67 -3.78 -1.14
C GLY A 100 9.46 -3.44 0.12
N VAL A 101 8.95 -2.57 0.98
CA VAL A 101 9.63 -2.22 2.24
C VAL A 101 9.60 -3.36 3.24
N LEU A 102 8.52 -4.16 3.27
CA LEU A 102 8.41 -5.34 4.13
C LEU A 102 9.48 -6.38 3.77
N GLN A 103 9.58 -6.74 2.49
CA GLN A 103 10.50 -7.78 2.02
C GLN A 103 11.98 -7.41 2.15
N ASN A 104 12.29 -6.11 2.17
CA ASN A 104 13.66 -5.61 2.17
C ASN A 104 14.03 -5.01 3.53
N GLU A 105 13.61 -3.78 3.78
CA GLU A 105 14.03 -3.01 4.94
C GLU A 105 13.50 -3.61 6.25
N VAL A 106 12.21 -3.93 6.35
CA VAL A 106 11.64 -4.50 7.58
C VAL A 106 12.21 -5.88 7.87
N ALA A 107 12.32 -6.74 6.85
CA ALA A 107 12.98 -8.03 7.01
C ALA A 107 14.42 -7.89 7.55
N ALA A 108 15.17 -6.90 7.06
CA ALA A 108 16.52 -6.60 7.56
C ALA A 108 16.49 -6.11 9.02
N MET A 109 15.52 -5.26 9.39
CA MET A 109 15.33 -4.84 10.79
C MET A 109 15.04 -6.02 11.71
N THR A 110 14.09 -6.89 11.34
CA THR A 110 13.76 -8.09 12.13
C THR A 110 14.97 -9.00 12.30
N ASN A 111 15.79 -9.18 11.26
CA ASN A 111 17.01 -9.97 11.33
C ASN A 111 18.08 -9.33 12.23
N LEU A 112 18.19 -8.01 12.25
CA LEU A 112 19.11 -7.30 13.16
C LEU A 112 18.68 -7.46 14.61
N VAL A 113 17.42 -7.14 14.92
CA VAL A 113 16.88 -7.17 16.29
C VAL A 113 16.84 -8.59 16.87
N SER A 114 16.73 -9.62 16.02
CA SER A 114 16.75 -11.03 16.45
C SER A 114 18.16 -11.58 16.72
N LYS A 115 19.23 -10.80 16.52
CA LYS A 115 20.60 -11.26 16.81
C LYS A 115 20.77 -11.51 18.32
N PRO A 116 21.47 -12.58 18.71
CA PRO A 116 21.76 -12.81 20.13
C PRO A 116 22.79 -11.79 20.64
N GLY A 117 22.51 -11.23 21.81
CA GLY A 117 23.37 -10.24 22.47
C GLY A 117 22.98 -8.79 22.18
N GLU A 118 23.76 -7.84 22.68
CA GLU A 118 23.55 -6.42 22.43
C GLU A 118 23.90 -6.05 20.99
N LEU A 119 23.15 -5.12 20.42
CA LEU A 119 23.46 -4.55 19.12
C LEU A 119 24.74 -3.72 19.22
N SER A 120 25.60 -3.81 18.20
CA SER A 120 26.71 -2.87 18.07
C SER A 120 26.20 -1.49 17.62
N GLU A 121 26.97 -0.43 17.84
CA GLU A 121 26.67 0.90 17.28
C GLU A 121 26.44 0.86 15.76
N SER A 122 27.16 -0.03 15.05
CA SER A 122 26.98 -0.24 13.62
C SER A 122 25.65 -0.92 13.27
N ASP A 123 25.16 -1.82 14.11
CA ASP A 123 23.84 -2.44 13.94
C ASP A 123 22.72 -1.43 14.21
N GLU A 124 22.85 -0.61 15.26
CA GLU A 124 21.90 0.46 15.58
C GLU A 124 21.82 1.50 14.45
N ALA A 125 22.97 1.93 13.92
CA ALA A 125 22.99 2.85 12.78
C ALA A 125 22.31 2.25 11.53
N ARG A 126 22.46 0.94 11.31
CA ARG A 126 21.76 0.25 10.21
C ARG A 126 20.26 0.15 10.46
N LEU A 127 19.84 -0.13 11.69
CA LEU A 127 18.43 -0.17 12.09
C LEU A 127 17.75 1.17 11.83
N LEU A 128 18.37 2.26 12.30
CA LEU A 128 17.91 3.62 12.00
C LEU A 128 17.82 3.84 10.49
N ARG A 129 18.88 3.55 9.73
CA ARG A 129 18.88 3.71 8.27
C ARG A 129 17.73 2.97 7.59
N TYR A 130 17.41 1.74 8.01
CA TYR A 130 16.31 0.98 7.42
C TYR A 130 14.96 1.65 7.69
N ARG A 131 14.69 2.08 8.93
CA ARG A 131 13.46 2.81 9.27
C ARG A 131 13.29 4.06 8.40
N ARG A 132 14.37 4.82 8.21
CA ARG A 132 14.36 6.03 7.36
C ARG A 132 13.95 5.70 5.92
N ILE A 133 14.51 4.63 5.36
CA ILE A 133 14.20 4.21 3.99
C ILE A 133 12.74 3.75 3.86
N VAL A 134 12.20 3.07 4.88
CA VAL A 134 10.79 2.68 4.92
C VAL A 134 9.89 3.91 4.77
N PHE A 135 10.08 4.91 5.64
CA PHE A 135 9.24 6.12 5.63
C PHE A 135 9.35 6.92 4.35
N VAL A 136 10.56 7.12 3.82
CA VAL A 136 10.75 7.86 2.55
C VAL A 136 10.01 7.18 1.40
N LYS A 137 10.17 5.85 1.23
CA LYS A 137 9.52 5.10 0.14
C LYS A 137 7.99 5.12 0.27
N LEU A 138 7.47 4.99 1.49
CA LEU A 138 6.03 4.99 1.73
C LEU A 138 5.43 6.39 1.56
N ALA A 139 6.10 7.44 2.05
CA ALA A 139 5.67 8.82 1.84
C ALA A 139 5.57 9.17 0.34
N GLU A 140 6.57 8.77 -0.46
CA GLU A 140 6.54 8.98 -1.92
C GLU A 140 5.32 8.33 -2.58
N ALA A 141 5.07 7.04 -2.29
CA ALA A 141 3.93 6.32 -2.86
C ALA A 141 2.58 6.84 -2.34
N GLU A 142 2.54 7.28 -1.08
CA GLU A 142 1.31 7.77 -0.45
C GLU A 142 0.90 9.13 -0.99
N ARG A 143 1.84 10.03 -1.32
CA ARG A 143 1.50 11.30 -1.99
C ARG A 143 0.75 11.08 -3.30
N ASP A 144 1.19 10.11 -4.10
CA ASP A 144 0.53 9.74 -5.36
C ASP A 144 -0.88 9.16 -5.11
N PHE A 145 -1.02 8.32 -4.10
CA PHE A 145 -2.32 7.80 -3.66
C PHE A 145 -3.26 8.91 -3.21
N LEU A 146 -2.82 9.80 -2.31
CA LEU A 146 -3.64 10.86 -1.75
C LEU A 146 -4.10 11.85 -2.83
N LYS A 147 -3.23 12.15 -3.81
CA LYS A 147 -3.61 12.93 -4.99
C LYS A 147 -4.72 12.24 -5.78
N ALA A 148 -4.58 10.94 -6.05
CA ALA A 148 -5.60 10.18 -6.76
C ALA A 148 -6.91 10.05 -5.97
N ALA A 149 -6.84 9.92 -4.65
CA ALA A 149 -8.00 9.89 -3.76
C ALA A 149 -8.75 11.24 -3.76
N ASN A 150 -8.04 12.36 -3.73
CA ASN A 150 -8.63 13.70 -3.85
C ASN A 150 -9.28 13.91 -5.22
N ASP A 151 -8.63 13.49 -6.31
CA ASP A 151 -9.22 13.51 -7.65
C ASP A 151 -10.51 12.68 -7.71
N PHE A 152 -10.51 11.50 -7.10
CA PHE A 152 -11.68 10.64 -6.99
C PHE A 152 -12.82 11.29 -6.22
N ARG A 153 -12.55 11.88 -5.04
CA ARG A 153 -13.54 12.60 -4.21
C ARG A 153 -14.19 13.74 -4.98
N ARG A 154 -13.38 14.55 -5.68
CA ARG A 154 -13.88 15.66 -6.52
C ARG A 154 -14.79 15.16 -7.64
N LYS A 155 -14.40 14.07 -8.29
CA LYS A 155 -15.11 13.55 -9.46
C LYS A 155 -16.40 12.79 -9.12
N TYR A 156 -16.42 12.04 -8.02
CA TYR A 156 -17.48 11.06 -7.76
C TYR A 156 -18.27 11.28 -6.45
N ILE A 157 -17.75 12.06 -5.49
CA ILE A 157 -18.37 12.23 -4.17
C ILE A 157 -18.90 13.66 -3.97
N GLY A 158 -18.20 14.67 -4.50
CA GLY A 158 -18.60 16.08 -4.37
C GLY A 158 -18.05 16.74 -3.11
N PHE A 159 -16.73 16.68 -2.92
CA PHE A 159 -16.03 17.35 -1.82
C PHE A 159 -15.60 18.78 -2.21
N ALA A 160 -15.69 19.75 -1.29
CA ALA A 160 -15.26 21.13 -1.51
C ALA A 160 -13.72 21.21 -1.54
N ASP A 161 -13.17 22.06 -2.40
CA ASP A 161 -11.72 22.23 -2.56
C ASP A 161 -11.06 22.63 -1.22
N THR A 162 -10.20 21.75 -0.71
CA THR A 162 -9.12 22.14 0.20
C THR A 162 -7.87 22.29 -0.64
N GLU A 163 -7.32 23.51 -0.72
CA GLU A 163 -6.09 23.82 -1.49
C GLU A 163 -4.82 23.22 -0.87
N GLU A 164 -4.91 22.63 0.33
CA GLU A 164 -3.78 22.02 1.00
C GLU A 164 -3.37 20.70 0.35
N ALA A 165 -2.06 20.54 0.15
CA ALA A 165 -1.50 19.26 -0.26
C ALA A 165 -1.83 18.21 0.82
N PRO A 166 -2.26 17.01 0.44
CA PRO A 166 -2.63 16.01 1.43
C PRO A 166 -1.37 15.55 2.18
N GLU A 167 -1.41 15.65 3.50
CA GLU A 167 -0.33 15.22 4.39
C GLU A 167 -0.23 13.69 4.40
N THR A 168 0.98 13.17 4.27
CA THR A 168 1.25 11.72 4.40
C THR A 168 1.32 11.31 5.86
N TRP A 169 0.97 10.05 6.15
CA TRP A 169 1.16 9.40 7.46
C TRP A 169 2.63 9.17 7.82
N PHE A 170 3.54 9.57 6.92
CA PHE A 170 4.98 9.35 7.02
C PHE A 170 5.79 10.64 6.79
N GLU A 171 5.14 11.80 6.64
CA GLU A 171 5.79 13.07 6.30
C GLU A 171 6.73 13.53 7.43
N GLU A 172 6.24 13.47 8.68
CA GLU A 172 6.98 13.94 9.86
C GLU A 172 8.25 13.09 10.09
N GLU A 173 8.14 11.77 9.90
CA GLU A 173 9.24 10.83 10.05
C GLU A 173 10.23 10.88 8.87
N ALA A 174 9.77 11.28 7.68
CA ALA A 174 10.59 11.50 6.49
C ALA A 174 11.30 12.88 6.48
N ASP A 175 10.76 13.89 7.18
CA ASP A 175 11.35 15.23 7.27
C ASP A 175 12.30 15.40 8.47
N THR A 176 11.99 14.78 9.62
CA THR A 176 12.90 14.73 10.79
C THR A 176 14.21 14.00 10.50
N THR A 177 14.31 13.39 9.32
CA THR A 177 15.46 12.67 8.81
C THR A 177 16.45 13.51 7.99
N GLY A 178 16.10 14.76 7.66
CA GLY A 178 16.93 15.71 6.92
C GLY A 178 17.89 16.55 7.77
N MET A 179 17.90 16.39 9.10
CA MET A 179 18.86 17.02 10.03
C MET A 179 19.93 16.05 10.54
#